data_AF-A0A7X7L0G2-F1
#
_entry.id   AF-A0A7X7L0G2-F1
#
_cell.length_a   1.000
_cell.length_b   1.000
_cell.length_c   1.000
_cell.angle_alpha   90.00
_cell.angle_beta   90.00
_cell.angle_gamma   90.00
#
_symmetry.space_group_name_H-M   'P 1'
#
loop_
_entity.id
_entity.type
_entity.pdbx_description
1 polymer ?
#
loop_
_entity_poly.entity_id
_entity_poly.type
_entity_poly.pdbx_seq_one_letter_code
_entity_poly.pdbx_strand_id
1 'polypeptide(L)' 'LVIENAPLGIESAKNAGMQCIALSTTLAREHLTQADLVLNSICEVKTLLLEEERSGLEGAENCSPGA' A
#
# COMPACT_ATOMS: atom_id res chain seq x y z
N LEU A 1 0.37 -0.91 -7.88
CA LEU A 1 0.28 -1.53 -6.55
C LEU A 1 -0.37 -2.90 -6.69
N VAL A 2 0.20 -3.93 -6.05
CA VAL A 2 -0.37 -5.28 -5.96
C VAL A 2 -0.59 -5.63 -4.50
N ILE A 3 -1.69 -6.33 -4.20
CA ILE A 3 -1.97 -6.92 -2.89
C ILE A 3 -1.92 -8.44 -3.06
N GLU A 4 -1.03 -9.11 -2.34
CA GLU A 4 -0.80 -10.55 -2.44
C GLU A 4 -0.80 -11.21 -1.05
N ASN A 5 -0.93 -12.53 -1.00
CA ASN A 5 -0.82 -13.29 0.26
C ASN A 5 0.05 -14.55 0.11
N ALA A 6 0.79 -14.66 -1.00
CA ALA A 6 1.65 -15.80 -1.31
C ALA A 6 3.00 -15.38 -1.92
N PRO A 7 4.11 -16.12 -1.66
CA PRO A 7 5.44 -15.81 -2.18
C PRO A 7 5.51 -15.68 -3.71
N LEU A 8 4.89 -16.61 -4.44
CA LEU A 8 4.92 -16.59 -5.91
C LEU A 8 4.22 -15.36 -6.50
N GLY A 9 3.14 -14.91 -5.85
CA GLY A 9 2.44 -13.68 -6.22
C GLY A 9 3.28 -12.44 -5.96
N ILE A 10 3.95 -12.39 -4.79
CA ILE A 10 4.90 -11.31 -4.46
C ILE A 10 6.02 -11.26 -5.49
N GLU A 11 6.65 -12.40 -5.80
CA GLU A 11 7.70 -12.50 -6.81
C GLU A 11 7.23 -12.00 -8.18
N SER A 12 6.03 -12.40 -8.60
CA SER A 12 5.41 -11.94 -9.85
C SER A 12 5.24 -10.41 -9.87
N ALA A 13 4.70 -9.83 -8.79
CA ALA A 13 4.54 -8.38 -8.67
C ALA A 13 5.87 -7.63 -8.74
N LYS A 14 6.90 -8.16 -8.07
CA LYS A 14 8.26 -7.60 -8.10
C LYS A 14 8.89 -7.67 -9.48
N ASN A 15 8.77 -8.81 -10.16
CA ASN A 15 9.26 -8.99 -11.52
C ASN A 15 8.56 -8.07 -12.52
N ALA A 16 7.30 -7.68 -12.24
CA ALA A 16 6.56 -6.68 -13.01
C ALA A 16 6.93 -5.22 -12.66
N GLY A 17 7.88 -4.98 -11.74
CA GLY A 17 8.27 -3.64 -11.31
C GLY A 17 7.22 -2.93 -10.46
N MET A 18 6.29 -3.67 -9.85
CA MET A 18 5.21 -3.10 -9.05
C MET A 18 5.58 -3.07 -7.56
N GLN A 19 5.08 -2.06 -6.85
CA GLN A 19 5.00 -2.13 -5.38
C GLN A 19 4.04 -3.23 -4.96
N CYS A 20 4.41 -3.98 -3.93
CA CYS A 20 3.68 -5.13 -3.42
C CYS A 20 3.46 -5.01 -1.91
N ILE A 21 2.19 -5.02 -1.49
CA ILE A 21 1.79 -5.21 -0.10
C ILE A 21 1.36 -6.66 0.07
N ALA A 22 1.92 -7.36 1.06
CA ALA A 22 1.49 -8.72 1.39
C ALA A 22 0.57 -8.76 2.60
N LEU A 23 -0.40 -9.67 2.59
CA LEU A 23 -1.31 -9.95 3.71
C LEU A 23 -0.93 -11.26 4.39
N SER A 24 -0.59 -11.22 5.68
CA SER A 24 -0.33 -12.41 6.49
C SER A 24 -1.61 -13.09 6.98
N THR A 25 -2.60 -13.23 6.10
CA THR A 25 -3.91 -13.87 6.39
C THR A 25 -3.92 -15.36 6.06
N THR A 26 -2.90 -15.84 5.32
CA THR A 26 -2.78 -17.24 4.89
C THR A 26 -1.44 -17.84 5.30
N LEU A 27 -0.35 -17.10 5.11
CA LEU A 27 1.00 -17.50 5.51
C LEU A 27 1.52 -16.56 6.59
N ALA A 28 2.38 -17.10 7.45
CA ALA A 28 3.09 -16.31 8.43
C ALA A 28 4.05 -15.32 7.76
N ARG A 29 4.36 -14.22 8.45
CA ARG A 29 5.12 -13.08 7.91
C ARG A 29 6.49 -13.48 7.37
N GLU A 30 7.10 -14.52 7.94
CA GLU A 30 8.41 -15.04 7.56
C GLU A 30 8.44 -15.55 6.11
N HIS A 31 7.28 -15.92 5.55
CA HIS A 31 7.14 -16.33 4.16
C HIS A 31 6.89 -15.16 3.19
N LEU A 32 6.61 -13.95 3.70
CA LEU A 32 6.16 -12.79 2.90
C LEU A 32 7.21 -11.68 2.84
N THR A 33 8.47 -11.99 3.16
CA THR A 33 9.55 -11.03 3.39
C THR A 33 10.00 -10.24 2.16
N GLN A 34 9.63 -10.67 0.95
CA GLN A 34 9.95 -9.97 -0.29
C GLN A 34 8.98 -8.83 -0.63
N ALA A 35 7.85 -8.72 0.08
CA ALA A 35 6.91 -7.62 -0.11
C ALA A 35 7.50 -6.31 0.44
N ASP A 36 7.08 -5.17 -0.11
CA ASP A 36 7.49 -3.84 0.38
C ASP A 36 6.93 -3.57 1.77
N LEU A 37 5.75 -4.11 2.05
CA LEU A 37 5.05 -3.99 3.31
C LEU A 37 4.26 -5.27 3.56
N VAL A 38 4.25 -5.76 4.80
CA VAL A 38 3.40 -6.88 5.20
C VAL A 38 2.42 -6.38 6.26
N LEU A 39 1.13 -6.64 6.03
CA LEU A 39 0.00 -6.25 6.90
C LEU A 39 -0.77 -7.49 7.33
N ASN A 40 -1.55 -7.37 8.40
CA ASN A 40 -2.26 -8.52 8.95
C ASN A 40 -3.69 -8.64 8.39
N SER A 41 -4.19 -7.61 7.71
CA SER A 41 -5.56 -7.57 7.21
C SER A 41 -5.75 -6.64 6.02
N ILE A 42 -6.79 -6.88 5.23
CA ILE A 42 -7.22 -5.96 4.16
C ILE A 42 -7.71 -4.61 4.72
N CYS A 43 -8.16 -4.57 5.98
CA CYS A 43 -8.58 -3.34 6.64
C CYS A 43 -7.41 -2.36 6.82
N GLU A 44 -6.21 -2.85 7.15
CA GLU A 44 -5.01 -2.02 7.24
C GLU A 44 -4.63 -1.43 5.88
N VAL A 45 -4.80 -2.18 4.79
CA VAL A 45 -4.60 -1.65 3.42
C VAL A 45 -5.56 -0.49 3.15
N LYS A 46 -6.84 -0.66 3.49
CA LYS A 46 -7.85 0.39 3.33
C LYS A 46 -7.45 1.66 4.10
N THR A 47 -7.01 1.53 5.34
CA THR A 47 -6.56 2.68 6.15
C THR A 47 -5.39 3.40 5.47
N LEU A 48 -4.37 2.67 5.04
CA LEU A 48 -3.19 3.25 4.36
C LEU A 48 -3.55 4.01 3.09
N LEU A 49 -4.38 3.41 2.22
CA LEU A 49 -4.75 4.04 0.94
C LEU A 49 -5.60 5.31 1.13
N LEU A 50 -6.43 5.36 2.18
CA LEU A 50 -7.27 6.52 2.47
C LEU A 50 -6.51 7.64 3.23
N GLU A 51 -5.43 7.32 3.93
CA GLU A 51 -4.56 8.32 4.56
C GLU A 51 -3.69 9.05 3.52
N GLU A 52 -3.26 8.37 2.45
CA GLU A 52 -2.57 8.99 1.32
C GLU A 52 -3.45 10.00 0.57
N GLU A 53 -4.76 9.76 0.44
CA GLU A 53 -5.70 10.70 -0.20
C GLU A 53 -5.88 11.99 0.61
N ARG A 54 -5.78 11.92 1.94
CA ARG A 54 -5.96 13.09 2.82
C ARG A 54 -4.72 13.98 2.90
N SER A 55 -3.54 13.42 2.69
CA SER A 55 -2.28 14.18 2.70
C SER A 55 -2.03 14.98 1.40
N GLY A 56 -2.82 14.76 0.35
CA GLY A 56 -2.79 15.54 -0.89
C GLY A 56 -3.71 16.78 -0.92
N LEU A 57 -4.57 16.98 0.09
CA LEU A 57 -5.60 18.04 0.10
C LEU A 57 -5.25 19.25 0.98
N GLU A 58 -4.24 19.18 1.85
CA GLU A 58 -3.85 20.32 2.72
C GLU A 58 -3.05 21.43 2.00
N GLY A 59 -2.90 21.36 0.67
CA GLY A 59 -2.09 22.30 -0.12
C GLY A 59 -2.84 23.33 -0.97
N ALA A 60 -4.19 23.34 -0.99
CA ALA A 60 -4.98 24.12 -1.95
C ALA A 60 -5.76 25.32 -1.37
N GLU A 61 -5.48 25.74 -0.13
CA GLU A 61 -6.21 26.84 0.55
C GLU A 61 -5.32 28.06 0.79
N ASN A 62 -4.80 28.69 -0.27
CA ASN A 62 -4.36 30.09 -0.20
C ASN A 62 -4.22 30.71 -1.58
N CYS A 63 -5.34 30.93 -2.26
CA CYS A 63 -5.41 31.93 -3.32
C CYS A 63 -6.34 33.06 -2.83
N SER A 64 -5.74 34.07 -2.21
CA SER A 64 -6.44 35.31 -1.85
C SER A 64 -6.98 35.97 -3.13
N PRO A 65 -8.23 36.44 -3.18
CA PRO A 65 -8.66 37.31 -4.28
C PRO A 65 -7.89 38.62 -4.16
N GLY A 66 -7.07 38.90 -5.17
CA GLY A 66 -6.31 40.14 -5.28
C GLY A 66 -7.22 41.37 -5.38
N ALA A 67 -6.64 42.49 -4.93
CA ALA A 67 -7.17 43.85 -4.82
C ALA A 67 -7.91 44.39 -6.06
#